data_AF-E1JV30-F1
#
_entry.id   AF-E1JV30-F1
#
_cell.length_a   1.000
_cell.length_b   1.000
_cell.length_c   1.000
_cell.angle_alpha   90.00
_cell.angle_beta   90.00
_cell.angle_gamma   90.00
#
_symmetry.space_group_name_H-M   'P 1'
#
loop_
_entity.id
_entity.type
_entity.pdbx_description
1 polymer ?
#
loop_
_entity_poly.entity_id
_entity_poly.type
_entity_poly.pdbx_seq_one_letter_code
_entity_poly.pdbx_strand_id
1 'polypeptide(L)'
;MSNESRKPLTPAKPVGVELVFLYPCPFCHREVPVVAPVKPTMIACDACRNRFPIVPVDDRSVRFVKVMLAGGKAAVDPDFI
;
A
#
# COMPACT_ATOMS: atom_id res chain seq x y z
N MET A 1 39.02 -9.24 -18.52
CA MET A 1 37.89 -8.30 -18.68
C MET A 1 36.77 -9.08 -19.39
N SER A 2 35.95 -9.80 -18.63
CA SER A 2 34.85 -10.60 -19.18
C SER A 2 33.68 -9.69 -19.55
N ASN A 3 33.37 -9.66 -20.83
CA ASN A 3 32.26 -8.93 -21.41
C ASN A 3 30.96 -9.69 -21.08
N GLU A 4 30.39 -9.46 -19.89
CA GLU A 4 29.05 -9.95 -19.57
C GLU A 4 28.04 -9.19 -20.44
N SER A 5 27.57 -9.87 -21.48
CA SER A 5 26.35 -9.50 -22.20
C SER A 5 25.22 -9.34 -21.17
N ARG A 6 24.91 -8.09 -20.80
CA ARG A 6 23.78 -7.76 -19.92
C ARG A 6 22.51 -8.20 -20.62
N LYS A 7 22.02 -9.39 -20.27
CA LYS A 7 20.69 -9.84 -20.70
C LYS A 7 19.68 -8.74 -20.34
N PRO A 8 18.78 -8.36 -21.27
CA PRO A 8 17.74 -7.39 -20.98
C PRO A 8 16.95 -7.83 -19.75
N LEU A 9 16.74 -6.90 -18.81
CA LEU A 9 15.92 -7.16 -17.64
C LEU A 9 14.46 -7.30 -18.07
N THR A 10 13.84 -8.44 -17.75
CA THR A 10 12.40 -8.61 -17.90
C THR A 10 11.68 -7.78 -16.83
N PRO A 11 10.67 -6.97 -17.20
CA PRO A 11 9.88 -6.23 -16.22
C PRO A 11 9.26 -7.15 -15.17
N ALA A 12 9.36 -6.76 -13.90
CA ALA A 12 8.75 -7.50 -12.80
C ALA A 12 7.23 -7.24 -12.76
N LYS A 13 6.44 -8.31 -12.63
CA LYS A 13 4.99 -8.22 -12.44
C LYS A 13 4.64 -8.07 -10.93
N PRO A 14 3.54 -7.40 -10.56
CA PRO A 14 3.05 -7.36 -9.20
C PRO A 14 2.75 -8.75 -8.65
N VAL A 15 3.08 -8.97 -7.37
CA VAL A 15 2.82 -10.23 -6.66
C VAL A 15 1.83 -10.08 -5.51
N GLY A 16 1.48 -8.84 -5.16
CA GLY A 16 0.69 -8.46 -4.00
C GLY A 16 0.00 -7.12 -4.21
N VAL A 17 -1.01 -6.83 -3.40
CA VAL A 17 -1.61 -5.49 -3.28
C VAL A 17 -1.97 -5.21 -1.84
N GLU A 18 -1.68 -3.98 -1.41
CA GLU A 18 -2.07 -3.44 -0.10
C GLU A 18 -2.82 -2.12 -0.30
N LEU A 19 -3.78 -1.85 0.58
CA LEU A 19 -4.55 -0.61 0.57
C LEU A 19 -3.96 0.38 1.55
N VAL A 20 -3.77 1.62 1.09
CA VAL A 20 -3.31 2.74 1.91
C VAL A 20 -4.49 3.66 2.17
N PHE A 21 -4.72 3.98 3.44
CA PHE A 21 -5.75 4.91 3.89
C PHE A 21 -5.08 6.16 4.47
N LEU A 22 -5.69 7.32 4.22
CA LEU A 22 -5.19 8.61 4.64
C LEU A 22 -5.97 9.09 5.87
N TYR A 23 -5.26 9.35 6.95
CA TYR A 23 -5.85 9.85 8.19
C TYR A 23 -5.40 11.29 8.44
N PRO A 24 -6.31 12.26 8.64
CA PRO A 24 -5.94 13.62 8.96
C PRO A 24 -5.37 13.68 10.38
N CYS A 25 -4.14 14.18 10.52
CA CYS A 25 -3.54 14.43 11.82
C CYS A 25 -4.34 15.54 12.56
N PRO A 26 -4.85 15.29 13.78
CA PRO A 26 -5.66 16.27 14.49
C PRO A 26 -4.88 17.49 14.99
N PHE A 27 -3.54 17.46 14.92
CA PHE A 27 -2.66 18.52 15.42
C PHE A 27 -2.15 19.47 14.32
N CYS A 28 -1.94 18.96 13.11
CA CYS A 28 -1.35 19.73 12.02
C CYS A 28 -2.04 19.50 10.66
N HIS A 29 -3.13 18.74 10.63
CA HIS A 29 -3.96 18.43 9.46
C HIS A 29 -3.28 17.73 8.28
N ARG A 30 -2.01 17.36 8.41
CA ARG A 30 -1.29 16.48 7.48
C ARG A 30 -2.04 15.15 7.33
N GLU A 31 -2.23 14.70 6.09
CA GLU A 31 -2.70 13.35 5.79
C GLU A 31 -1.59 12.34 6.03
N VAL A 32 -1.83 11.40 6.94
CA VAL A 32 -0.87 10.35 7.31
C VAL A 32 -1.30 9.04 6.63
N PRO A 33 -0.46 8.47 5.74
CA PRO A 33 -0.77 7.20 5.08
C PRO A 33 -0.56 6.02 6.03
N VAL A 34 -1.55 5.12 6.09
CA VAL A 34 -1.52 3.90 6.90
C VAL A 34 -2.01 2.71 6.08
N VAL A 35 -1.26 1.60 6.11
CA VAL A 35 -1.61 0.38 5.39
C VAL A 35 -2.71 -0.38 6.14
N ALA A 36 -3.90 -0.45 5.54
CA ALA A 36 -5.08 -1.23 5.97
C ALA A 36 -5.18 -1.53 7.49
N PRO A 37 -5.35 -0.51 8.35
CA PRO A 37 -5.39 -0.71 9.80
C PRO A 37 -6.73 -1.32 10.24
N VAL A 38 -6.85 -2.65 10.23
CA VAL A 38 -8.10 -3.38 10.57
C VAL A 38 -8.37 -3.52 12.07
N LYS A 39 -7.51 -2.96 12.92
CA LYS A 39 -7.64 -2.96 14.39
C LYS A 39 -7.44 -1.55 14.93
N PRO A 40 -8.14 -1.17 16.01
CA PRO A 40 -7.88 0.10 16.70
C PRO A 40 -6.40 0.20 17.08
N THR A 41 -5.77 1.34 16.77
CA THR A 41 -4.35 1.56 17.02
C THR A 41 -4.02 3.05 17.16
N MET A 42 -2.85 3.34 17.71
CA MET A 42 -2.25 4.68 17.73
C MET A 42 -1.21 4.78 16.62
N ILE A 43 -1.22 5.87 15.87
CA ILE A 43 -0.18 6.19 14.88
C ILE A 43 0.57 7.46 15.27
N ALA A 44 1.73 7.68 14.67
CA ALA A 44 2.49 8.92 14.81
C ALA A 44 2.42 9.71 13.49
N CYS A 45 2.20 11.02 13.58
CA CYS A 45 2.29 11.90 12.41
C CYS A 45 3.74 12.03 11.94
N ASP A 46 3.98 11.85 10.64
CA ASP A 46 5.29 12.01 9.99
C ASP A 46 5.81 13.46 10.04
N ALA A 47 4.92 14.45 10.12
CA ALA A 47 5.27 15.86 10.17
C ALA A 47 5.47 16.40 11.60
N CYS A 48 4.45 16.34 12.46
CA CYS A 48 4.52 16.94 13.80
C CYS A 48 4.92 15.97 14.92
N ARG A 49 5.08 14.67 14.61
CA ARG A 49 5.45 13.59 15.54
C ARG A 49 4.46 13.30 16.69
N ASN A 50 3.37 14.06 16.82
CA ASN A 50 2.32 13.75 17.77
C ASN A 50 1.65 12.41 17.43
N ARG A 51 1.24 11.69 18.49
CA ARG A 51 0.52 10.42 18.38
C ARG A 51 -0.98 10.64 18.54
N PHE A 52 -1.78 9.93 17.75
CA PHE A 52 -3.23 9.98 17.83
C PHE A 52 -3.86 8.63 17.49
N PRO A 53 -5.06 8.33 18.06
CA PRO A 53 -5.79 7.12 17.72
C PRO A 53 -6.43 7.26 16.33
N ILE A 54 -6.57 6.13 15.65
CA ILE A 54 -7.30 6.06 14.38
C ILE A 54 -8.45 5.05 14.46
N VAL A 55 -9.50 5.31 13.69
CA VAL A 55 -10.61 4.38 13.50
C VAL A 55 -10.14 3.25 12.57
N PRO A 56 -10.37 1.98 12.92
CA PRO A 56 -10.01 0.88 12.04
C PRO A 56 -10.83 0.88 10.75
N VAL A 57 -10.22 0.38 9.67
CA VAL A 57 -10.94 0.09 8.43
C VAL A 57 -11.62 -1.28 8.51
N ASP A 58 -12.65 -1.48 7.70
CA ASP A 58 -13.36 -2.76 7.61
C ASP A 58 -12.52 -3.83 6.88
N ASP A 59 -12.24 -4.94 7.58
CA ASP A 59 -11.47 -6.06 7.05
C ASP A 59 -12.14 -6.72 5.83
N ARG A 60 -13.48 -6.77 5.79
CA ARG A 60 -14.19 -7.36 4.64
C ARG A 60 -13.99 -6.53 3.38
N SER A 61 -14.04 -5.21 3.50
CA SER A 61 -13.79 -4.28 2.40
C SER A 61 -12.34 -4.39 1.89
N VAL A 62 -11.36 -4.48 2.80
CA VAL A 62 -9.95 -4.68 2.41
C VAL A 62 -9.77 -6.01 1.66
N ARG A 63 -10.34 -7.10 2.18
CA ARG A 63 -10.28 -8.42 1.54
C ARG A 63 -10.98 -8.44 0.19
N PHE A 64 -12.13 -7.77 0.06
CA PHE A 64 -12.87 -7.69 -1.19
C PHE A 64 -11.97 -7.13 -2.31
N VAL A 65 -11.29 -6.01 -2.08
CA VAL A 65 -10.40 -5.41 -3.09
C VAL A 65 -9.22 -6.32 -3.41
N LYS A 66 -8.61 -6.94 -2.38
CA LYS A 66 -7.51 -7.90 -2.59
C LYS A 66 -7.95 -9.08 -3.45
N VAL A 67 -9.14 -9.63 -3.22
CA VAL A 67 -9.69 -10.74 -4.01
C VAL A 67 -10.03 -10.28 -5.43
N MET A 68 -10.69 -9.13 -5.58
CA MET A 68 -11.07 -8.56 -6.88
C MET A 68 -9.86 -8.38 -7.79
N LEU A 69 -8.71 -8.00 -7.24
CA LEU A 69 -7.46 -7.80 -7.99
C LEU A 69 -6.60 -9.07 -8.08
N ALA A 70 -7.11 -10.24 -7.71
CA ALA A 70 -6.35 -11.50 -7.63
C ALA A 70 -5.02 -11.33 -6.84
N GLY A 71 -5.09 -10.60 -5.72
CA GLY A 71 -3.94 -10.23 -4.91
C GLY A 71 -2.99 -9.24 -5.61
N GLY A 72 -3.48 -8.41 -6.52
CA GLY A 72 -2.68 -7.44 -7.29
C GLY A 72 -2.23 -7.93 -8.66
N LYS A 73 -2.31 -9.24 -8.92
CA LYS A 73 -1.90 -9.82 -10.22
C LYS A 73 -2.78 -9.37 -11.37
N ALA A 74 -4.07 -9.14 -11.11
CA ALA A 74 -5.02 -8.66 -12.12
C ALA A 74 -4.92 -7.14 -12.38
N ALA A 75 -4.05 -6.43 -11.66
CA ALA A 75 -3.82 -5.00 -11.87
C ALA A 75 -2.73 -4.70 -12.91
N VAL A 76 -2.15 -5.73 -13.53
CA VAL A 76 -1.21 -5.55 -14.65
C VAL A 76 -1.97 -5.03 -15.85
N ASP A 77 -1.45 -3.98 -16.46
CA ASP A 77 -1.96 -3.45 -17.72
C ASP A 77 -1.98 -4.57 -18.79
N PRO A 78 -3.12 -4.82 -19.46
CA PRO A 78 -3.25 -5.87 -20.47
C PRO A 78 -2.18 -5.84 -21.57
N ASP A 79 -1.64 -4.66 -21.91
CA ASP A 79 -0.57 -4.52 -22.90
C ASP A 79 0.77 -5.15 -22.45
N PHE A 80 0.86 -5.54 -21.17
CA PHE A 80 2.05 -6.10 -20.52
C PHE A 80 1.82 -7.51 -19.95
N ILE A 81 0.71 -8.18 -20.31
CA ILE A 81 0.39 -9.55 -19.87
C ILE A 81 1.06 -10.60 -20.74
#